data_AF-A0A7S4V6J2-F1
#
_entry.id   AF-A0A7S4V6J2-F1
#
_cell.length_a   1.000
_cell.length_b   1.000
_cell.length_c   1.000
_cell.angle_alpha   90.00
_cell.angle_beta   90.00
_cell.angle_gamma   90.00
#
_symmetry.space_group_name_H-M   'P 1'
#
loop_
_entity.id
_entity.type
_entity.pdbx_description
1 polymer ?
#
loop_
_entity_poly.entity_id
_entity_poly.type
_entity_poly.pdbx_seq_one_letter_code
_entity_poly.pdbx_strand_id
1 'polypeptide(L)'
;SHVGHIFRTARYWAGQVYRVPGEEIIRNKLRVAEVWMDDYSKLMKYATAVLPPGLPLGDVSERRRLRERLQCKPFSWYIQNVFPSFQIPHALRTESPRYAGSLANKVLGCCIDTLGRKSQQAKVGAYPCHGQHGSQALVMAQNGLIFLAVTDYGLCLGGGAARDGRPRMAPCSAPREVWTFDAGSGDLKPLRSPDLCLFAVHAATSSSPC
;
A
#
# COMPACT_ATOMS: atom_id res chain seq x y z
N SER A 1 16.23 -18.47 -25.20
CA SER A 1 14.86 -19.00 -25.39
C SER A 1 13.91 -17.82 -25.39
N HIS A 2 13.10 -17.64 -26.43
CA HIS A 2 12.17 -16.50 -26.57
C HIS A 2 10.76 -17.01 -26.88
N VAL A 3 9.78 -16.47 -26.18
CA VAL A 3 8.35 -16.71 -26.43
C VAL A 3 7.66 -15.35 -26.39
N GLY A 4 6.89 -15.03 -27.44
CA GLY A 4 6.10 -13.81 -27.50
C GLY A 4 4.81 -13.95 -26.69
N HIS A 5 4.47 -12.93 -25.90
CA HIS A 5 3.21 -12.83 -25.18
C HIS A 5 2.50 -11.52 -25.54
N ILE A 6 1.21 -11.61 -25.91
CA ILE A 6 0.38 -10.44 -26.23
C ILE A 6 -0.31 -9.98 -24.95
N PHE A 7 0.11 -8.83 -24.42
CA PHE A 7 -0.57 -8.19 -23.29
C PHE A 7 -1.89 -7.55 -23.74
N ARG A 8 -2.95 -7.81 -22.99
CA ARG A 8 -4.24 -7.16 -23.20
C ARG A 8 -4.20 -5.73 -22.66
N THR A 9 -4.76 -4.80 -23.42
CA THR A 9 -4.97 -3.41 -23.00
C THR A 9 -6.44 -3.05 -23.08
N ALA A 10 -6.88 -2.12 -22.23
CA ALA A 10 -8.27 -1.67 -22.20
C ALA A 10 -8.74 -1.05 -23.54
N ARG A 11 -7.80 -0.61 -24.40
CA ARG A 11 -8.10 -0.03 -25.72
C ARG A 11 -8.70 -1.04 -26.69
N TYR A 12 -8.27 -2.31 -26.64
CA TYR A 12 -8.69 -3.34 -27.60
C TYR A 12 -9.42 -4.52 -26.94
N TRP A 13 -9.27 -4.70 -25.62
CA TRP A 13 -9.95 -5.73 -24.86
C TRP A 13 -10.76 -5.08 -23.74
N ALA A 14 -12.08 -5.04 -23.91
CA ALA A 14 -12.99 -4.57 -22.88
C ALA A 14 -13.22 -5.69 -21.83
N GLY A 15 -12.66 -5.50 -20.64
CA GLY A 15 -12.90 -6.38 -19.49
C GLY A 15 -12.12 -7.70 -19.50
N GLN A 16 -12.53 -8.61 -18.62
CA GLN A 16 -11.96 -9.96 -18.52
C GLN A 16 -12.83 -10.96 -19.30
N VAL A 17 -12.19 -11.97 -19.90
CA VAL A 17 -12.90 -13.04 -20.65
C VAL A 17 -13.78 -13.90 -19.73
N TYR A 18 -13.42 -13.96 -18.45
CA TYR A 18 -14.21 -14.57 -17.38
C TYR A 18 -14.07 -13.72 -16.12
N ARG A 19 -15.10 -13.72 -15.28
CA ARG A 19 -15.10 -12.95 -14.04
C ARG A 19 -14.22 -13.65 -13.00
N VAL A 20 -13.17 -12.98 -12.55
CA VAL A 20 -12.42 -13.40 -11.37
C VAL A 20 -12.79 -12.47 -10.21
N PRO A 21 -13.42 -12.97 -9.14
CA PRO A 21 -13.71 -12.16 -7.97
C PRO A 21 -12.42 -11.59 -7.36
N GLY A 22 -12.41 -10.30 -7.03
CA GLY A 22 -11.21 -9.61 -6.53
C GLY A 22 -10.76 -10.15 -5.16
N GLU A 23 -11.73 -10.52 -4.33
CA GLU A 23 -11.56 -11.16 -3.05
C GLU A 23 -10.85 -12.52 -3.15
N GLU A 24 -11.08 -13.29 -4.22
CA GLU A 24 -10.37 -14.56 -4.45
C GLU A 24 -8.91 -14.31 -4.85
N ILE A 25 -8.63 -13.26 -5.63
CA ILE A 25 -7.26 -12.85 -5.96
C ILE A 25 -6.52 -12.46 -4.66
N ILE A 26 -7.16 -11.69 -3.79
CA ILE A 26 -6.60 -11.28 -2.50
C ILE A 26 -6.38 -12.50 -1.60
N ARG A 27 -7.37 -13.39 -1.50
CA ARG A 27 -7.30 -14.64 -0.72
C ARG A 27 -6.12 -15.48 -1.16
N ASN A 28 -5.94 -15.69 -2.47
CA ASN A 28 -4.85 -16.49 -3.01
C ASN A 28 -3.48 -15.87 -2.71
N LYS A 29 -3.34 -14.54 -2.84
CA LYS A 29 -2.11 -13.83 -2.45
C LYS A 29 -1.81 -14.00 -0.96
N LEU A 30 -2.82 -13.86 -0.10
CA LEU A 30 -2.66 -14.05 1.34
C LEU A 30 -2.30 -15.49 1.70
N ARG A 31 -2.85 -16.50 1.00
CA ARG A 31 -2.48 -17.91 1.22
C ARG A 31 -1.02 -18.17 0.86
N VAL A 32 -0.52 -17.59 -0.23
CA VAL A 32 0.90 -17.66 -0.59
C VAL A 32 1.75 -16.99 0.48
N ALA A 33 1.37 -15.78 0.92
CA ALA A 33 2.10 -15.05 1.95
C ALA A 33 2.16 -15.84 3.27
N GLU A 34 1.04 -16.41 3.69
CA GLU A 34 0.91 -17.19 4.92
C GLU A 34 1.80 -18.44 4.93
N VAL A 35 1.99 -19.10 3.78
CA VAL A 35 2.81 -20.30 3.66
C VAL A 35 4.30 -19.97 3.48
N TRP A 36 4.63 -18.93 2.72
CA TRP A 36 6.00 -18.74 2.20
C TRP A 36 6.71 -17.50 2.71
N MET A 37 6.00 -16.49 3.23
CA MET A 37 6.61 -15.20 3.57
C MET A 37 6.94 -15.04 5.06
N ASP A 38 6.68 -16.04 5.90
CA ASP A 38 6.98 -15.98 7.35
C ASP A 38 6.44 -14.67 7.97
N ASP A 39 7.25 -13.99 8.78
CA ASP A 39 6.91 -12.71 9.41
C ASP A 39 6.69 -11.57 8.41
N TYR A 40 7.17 -11.71 7.17
CA TYR A 40 6.97 -10.72 6.11
C TYR A 40 5.55 -10.74 5.54
N SER A 41 4.78 -11.78 5.83
CA SER A 41 3.35 -11.86 5.48
C SER A 41 2.54 -10.69 6.04
N LYS A 42 2.97 -10.07 7.15
CA LYS A 42 2.34 -8.87 7.72
C LYS A 42 2.32 -7.68 6.75
N LEU A 43 3.38 -7.52 5.95
CA LEU A 43 3.44 -6.47 4.92
C LEU A 43 2.31 -6.68 3.92
N MET A 44 2.09 -7.93 3.47
CA MET A 44 1.00 -8.21 2.56
C MET A 44 -0.37 -7.86 3.17
N LYS A 45 -0.57 -8.19 4.45
CA LYS A 45 -1.80 -7.85 5.19
C LYS A 45 -2.05 -6.34 5.27
N TYR A 46 -1.00 -5.52 5.34
CA TYR A 46 -1.13 -4.05 5.32
C TYR A 46 -1.40 -3.49 3.90
N ALA A 47 -0.97 -4.19 2.86
CA ALA A 47 -1.11 -3.74 1.47
C ALA A 47 -2.48 -4.09 0.84
N THR A 48 -3.17 -5.11 1.35
CA THR A 48 -4.38 -5.68 0.74
C THR A 48 -5.63 -5.49 1.57
N ALA A 49 -6.80 -5.59 0.92
CA ALA A 49 -8.06 -5.59 1.63
C ALA A 49 -8.17 -6.73 2.64
N VAL A 50 -8.93 -6.45 3.70
CA VAL A 50 -9.41 -7.48 4.61
C VAL A 50 -10.38 -8.37 3.84
N LEU A 51 -10.22 -9.69 3.99
CA LEU A 51 -11.15 -10.63 3.39
C LEU A 51 -12.54 -10.46 3.99
N PRO A 52 -13.62 -10.56 3.19
CA PRO A 52 -14.96 -10.45 3.71
C PRO A 52 -15.26 -11.60 4.70
N PRO A 53 -16.15 -11.39 5.70
CA PRO A 53 -16.43 -12.41 6.73
C PRO A 53 -16.80 -13.79 6.20
N GLY A 54 -17.47 -13.86 5.04
CA GLY A 54 -17.87 -15.11 4.38
C GLY A 54 -16.75 -15.81 3.59
N LEU A 55 -15.55 -15.22 3.48
CA LEU A 55 -14.44 -15.77 2.73
C LEU A 55 -13.17 -15.87 3.61
N PRO A 56 -13.08 -16.86 4.50
CA PRO A 56 -11.88 -17.05 5.30
C PRO A 56 -10.69 -17.42 4.42
N LEU A 57 -9.47 -17.20 4.93
CA LEU A 57 -8.22 -17.58 4.24
C LEU A 57 -8.22 -19.06 3.78
N GLY A 58 -8.90 -19.91 4.54
CA GLY A 58 -8.98 -21.36 4.32
C GLY A 58 -7.74 -22.09 4.83
N ASP A 59 -7.82 -23.41 4.92
CA ASP A 59 -6.71 -24.23 5.40
C ASP A 59 -5.50 -24.20 4.44
N VAL A 60 -4.31 -24.05 5.00
CA VAL A 60 -3.01 -24.08 4.31
C VAL A 60 -2.06 -25.12 4.91
N SER A 61 -2.54 -25.97 5.83
CA SER A 61 -1.73 -26.94 6.57
C SER A 61 -0.98 -27.91 5.66
N GLU A 62 -1.61 -28.39 4.59
CA GLU A 62 -0.97 -29.27 3.61
C GLU A 62 0.26 -28.60 2.96
N ARG A 63 0.15 -27.31 2.62
CA ARG A 63 1.24 -26.54 2.01
C ARG A 63 2.35 -26.23 3.01
N ARG A 64 2.02 -25.96 4.27
CA ARG A 64 2.99 -25.82 5.37
C ARG A 64 3.78 -27.13 5.58
N ARG A 65 3.09 -28.26 5.68
CA ARG A 65 3.72 -29.59 5.79
C ARG A 65 4.60 -29.92 4.58
N LEU A 66 4.20 -29.53 3.37
CA LEU A 66 5.05 -29.69 2.18
C LEU A 66 6.35 -28.89 2.31
N ARG A 67 6.26 -27.62 2.72
CA ARG A 67 7.43 -26.75 2.96
C ARG A 67 8.39 -27.36 3.99
N GLU A 68 7.84 -27.93 5.06
CA GLU A 68 8.61 -28.62 6.11
C GLU A 68 9.29 -29.90 5.58
N ARG A 69 8.55 -30.78 4.91
CA ARG A 69 9.10 -32.04 4.35
C ARG A 69 10.24 -31.79 3.36
N LEU A 70 10.14 -30.73 2.56
CA LEU A 70 11.16 -30.35 1.59
C LEU A 70 12.30 -29.53 2.19
N GLN A 71 12.28 -29.28 3.51
CA GLN A 71 13.29 -28.51 4.23
C GLN A 71 13.57 -27.14 3.58
N CYS A 72 12.52 -26.47 3.11
CA CYS A 72 12.65 -25.18 2.44
C CYS A 72 13.23 -24.13 3.39
N LYS A 73 14.03 -23.20 2.84
CA LYS A 73 14.63 -22.10 3.60
C LYS A 73 13.58 -21.08 4.07
N PRO A 74 13.86 -20.32 5.14
CA PRO A 74 13.01 -19.19 5.56
C PRO A 74 13.00 -18.08 4.49
N PHE A 75 11.96 -17.26 4.48
CA PHE A 75 11.82 -16.15 3.52
C PHE A 75 12.92 -15.11 3.67
N SER A 76 13.45 -14.91 4.88
CA SER A 76 14.61 -14.06 5.13
C SER A 76 15.83 -14.50 4.30
N TRP A 77 16.04 -15.81 4.14
CA TRP A 77 17.09 -16.35 3.28
C TRP A 77 16.83 -16.00 1.80
N TYR A 78 15.58 -16.10 1.34
CA TYR A 78 15.20 -15.71 -0.02
C TYR A 78 15.50 -14.23 -0.29
N ILE A 79 15.11 -13.34 0.61
CA ILE A 79 15.41 -11.90 0.47
C ILE A 79 16.92 -11.65 0.45
N GLN A 80 17.69 -12.31 1.29
CA GLN A 80 19.14 -12.08 1.37
C GLN A 80 19.95 -12.69 0.21
N ASN A 81 19.50 -13.83 -0.34
CA ASN A 81 20.29 -14.62 -1.28
C ASN A 81 19.75 -14.63 -2.72
N VAL A 82 18.43 -14.46 -2.90
CA VAL A 82 17.77 -14.55 -4.21
C VAL A 82 17.30 -13.17 -4.68
N PHE A 83 16.75 -12.34 -3.78
CA PHE A 83 16.27 -11.01 -4.13
C PHE A 83 16.85 -9.90 -3.22
N PRO A 84 18.19 -9.74 -3.17
CA PRO A 84 18.86 -8.81 -2.24
C PRO A 84 18.59 -7.33 -2.54
N SER A 85 18.16 -6.99 -3.75
CA SER A 85 17.77 -5.62 -4.10
C SER A 85 16.41 -5.21 -3.52
N PHE A 86 15.61 -6.16 -3.02
CA PHE A 86 14.36 -5.84 -2.35
C PHE A 86 14.62 -5.37 -0.92
N GLN A 87 14.48 -4.06 -0.71
CA GLN A 87 14.68 -3.45 0.60
C GLN A 87 13.36 -3.25 1.32
N ILE A 88 13.22 -3.92 2.46
CA ILE A 88 12.10 -3.69 3.36
C ILE A 88 12.51 -2.61 4.34
N PRO A 89 11.73 -1.53 4.49
CA PRO A 89 12.06 -0.47 5.42
C PRO A 89 12.29 -1.02 6.83
N HIS A 90 13.41 -0.63 7.45
CA HIS A 90 13.78 -1.09 8.78
C HIS A 90 12.63 -0.93 9.79
N ALA A 91 11.98 0.23 9.76
CA ALA A 91 10.85 0.57 10.63
C ALA A 91 9.64 -0.37 10.49
N LEU A 92 9.45 -1.03 9.35
CA LEU A 92 8.36 -2.01 9.14
C LEU A 92 8.80 -3.46 9.46
N ARG A 93 10.11 -3.70 9.53
CA ARG A 93 10.68 -5.01 9.83
C ARG A 93 10.76 -5.22 11.34
N THR A 94 11.31 -4.25 12.07
CA THR A 94 11.67 -4.42 13.49
C THR A 94 10.54 -4.12 14.46
N GLU A 95 9.58 -3.29 14.07
CA GLU A 95 8.50 -2.83 14.94
C GLU A 95 7.14 -3.02 14.28
N SER A 96 6.10 -3.15 15.10
CA SER A 96 4.73 -3.05 14.62
C SER A 96 4.42 -1.58 14.27
N PRO A 97 3.76 -1.31 13.13
CA PRO A 97 3.40 0.04 12.76
C PRO A 97 2.43 0.63 13.79
N ARG A 98 2.46 1.96 13.93
CA ARG A 98 1.52 2.70 14.77
C ARG A 98 0.10 2.61 14.22
N TYR A 99 -0.03 2.75 12.90
CA TYR A 99 -1.30 2.59 12.18
C TYR A 99 -1.07 1.94 10.82
N ALA A 100 -2.04 1.17 10.33
CA ALA A 100 -2.05 0.62 8.98
C ALA A 100 -3.48 0.62 8.43
N GLY A 101 -3.65 1.04 7.18
CA GLY A 101 -4.95 1.09 6.51
C GLY A 101 -5.10 2.29 5.59
N SER A 102 -6.33 2.75 5.40
CA SER A 102 -6.63 3.96 4.64
C SER A 102 -6.72 5.18 5.55
N LEU A 103 -6.19 6.32 5.12
CA LEU A 103 -6.39 7.60 5.80
C LEU A 103 -7.62 8.30 5.22
N ALA A 104 -8.72 8.26 5.96
CA ALA A 104 -10.03 8.76 5.53
C ALA A 104 -10.35 10.14 6.10
N ASN A 105 -10.81 11.05 5.24
CA ASN A 105 -11.54 12.23 5.63
C ASN A 105 -13.02 11.87 5.77
N LYS A 106 -13.51 11.79 7.00
CA LYS A 106 -14.89 11.36 7.30
C LYS A 106 -15.94 12.37 6.84
N VAL A 107 -15.60 13.65 6.77
CA VAL A 107 -16.53 14.72 6.36
C VAL A 107 -16.80 14.64 4.85
N LEU A 108 -15.77 14.39 4.05
CA LEU A 108 -15.87 14.34 2.59
C LEU A 108 -16.07 12.92 2.03
N GLY A 109 -16.01 11.88 2.88
CA GLY A 109 -16.15 10.49 2.45
C GLY A 109 -15.03 10.02 1.50
N CYS A 110 -13.84 10.63 1.60
CA CYS A 110 -12.71 10.37 0.72
C CYS A 110 -11.48 9.90 1.48
N CYS A 111 -10.57 9.22 0.79
CA CYS A 111 -9.34 8.68 1.33
C CYS A 111 -8.14 9.25 0.57
N ILE A 112 -7.00 9.34 1.25
CA ILE A 112 -5.72 9.58 0.58
C ILE A 112 -5.45 8.44 -0.41
N ASP A 113 -5.11 8.80 -1.65
CA ASP A 113 -4.93 7.88 -2.77
C ASP A 113 -3.73 8.30 -3.63
N THR A 114 -2.90 7.34 -4.06
CA THR A 114 -1.80 7.60 -4.99
C THR A 114 -2.23 7.85 -6.43
N LEU A 115 -3.53 7.75 -6.73
CA LEU A 115 -4.18 7.90 -8.03
C LEU A 115 -3.58 6.97 -9.09
N GLY A 116 -3.21 5.76 -8.67
CA GLY A 116 -2.52 4.78 -9.51
C GLY A 116 -1.07 5.12 -9.83
N ARG A 117 -0.52 6.22 -9.30
CA ARG A 117 0.86 6.65 -9.53
C ARG A 117 1.80 5.92 -8.58
N LYS A 118 3.02 5.66 -9.05
CA LYS A 118 4.07 4.98 -8.27
C LYS A 118 5.44 5.67 -8.34
N SER A 119 5.53 6.80 -9.05
CA SER A 119 6.79 7.52 -9.25
C SER A 119 7.07 8.51 -8.11
N GLN A 120 8.35 8.81 -7.91
CA GLN A 120 8.76 9.89 -7.03
C GLN A 120 8.16 11.23 -7.49
N GLN A 121 7.88 12.11 -6.53
CA GLN A 121 7.29 13.45 -6.71
C GLN A 121 5.88 13.49 -7.31
N ALA A 122 5.30 12.35 -7.70
CA ALA A 122 3.92 12.32 -8.14
C ALA A 122 2.99 12.74 -6.99
N LYS A 123 2.01 13.56 -7.35
CA LYS A 123 1.00 14.07 -6.42
C LYS A 123 0.19 12.92 -5.86
N VAL A 124 -0.01 12.96 -4.55
CA VAL A 124 -1.03 12.18 -3.84
C VAL A 124 -2.31 13.01 -3.81
N GLY A 125 -3.47 12.37 -3.92
CA GLY A 125 -4.76 13.05 -3.97
C GLY A 125 -5.77 12.46 -3.00
N ALA A 126 -7.00 12.94 -3.12
CA ALA A 126 -8.17 12.35 -2.46
C ALA A 126 -9.01 11.62 -3.50
N TYR A 127 -9.50 10.43 -3.16
CA TYR A 127 -10.41 9.62 -3.98
C TYR A 127 -11.46 8.98 -3.07
N PRO A 128 -12.67 8.63 -3.56
CA PRO A 128 -13.63 7.87 -2.77
C PRO A 128 -12.98 6.66 -2.08
N CYS A 129 -13.24 6.49 -0.78
CA CYS A 129 -12.71 5.35 -0.04
C CYS A 129 -13.29 4.05 -0.60
N HIS A 130 -12.43 3.16 -1.11
CA HIS A 130 -12.91 1.93 -1.76
C HIS A 130 -12.58 0.64 -1.00
N GLY A 131 -11.80 0.70 0.09
CA GLY A 131 -11.54 -0.44 0.97
C GLY A 131 -10.81 -1.63 0.33
N GLN A 132 -10.40 -1.52 -0.94
CA GLN A 132 -9.66 -2.58 -1.64
C GLN A 132 -8.17 -2.61 -1.22
N HIS A 133 -7.69 -1.53 -0.61
CA HIS A 133 -6.26 -1.27 -0.36
C HIS A 133 -5.46 -1.39 -1.69
N GLY A 134 -4.16 -1.11 -1.70
CA GLY A 134 -3.43 -0.76 -2.93
C GLY A 134 -3.09 0.73 -2.96
N SER A 135 -3.71 1.53 -3.84
CA SER A 135 -3.44 2.99 -3.90
C SER A 135 -3.83 3.75 -2.64
N GLN A 136 -4.70 3.19 -1.79
CA GLN A 136 -5.11 3.74 -0.49
C GLN A 136 -4.46 3.03 0.71
N ALA A 137 -3.54 2.09 0.47
CA ALA A 137 -2.86 1.38 1.55
C ALA A 137 -1.66 2.17 2.08
N LEU A 138 -1.81 2.69 3.29
CA LEU A 138 -0.81 3.47 4.01
C LEU A 138 -0.39 2.73 5.28
N VAL A 139 0.89 2.85 5.64
CA VAL A 139 1.42 2.30 6.89
C VAL A 139 2.21 3.38 7.62
N MET A 140 1.73 3.79 8.80
CA MET A 140 2.43 4.75 9.65
C MET A 140 3.32 4.01 10.64
N ALA A 141 4.63 4.17 10.50
CA ALA A 141 5.59 3.63 11.46
C ALA A 141 5.63 4.47 12.75
N GLN A 142 6.27 3.93 13.81
CA GLN A 142 6.40 4.60 15.10
C GLN A 142 7.12 5.95 15.01
N ASN A 143 8.08 6.07 14.09
CA ASN A 143 8.82 7.29 13.82
C ASN A 143 8.04 8.34 13.00
N GLY A 144 6.74 8.12 12.71
CA GLY A 144 5.88 9.06 12.00
C GLY A 144 6.01 9.05 10.47
N LEU A 145 6.86 8.19 9.89
CA LEU A 145 6.88 7.98 8.45
C LEU A 145 5.63 7.23 8.01
N ILE A 146 4.98 7.72 6.94
CA ILE A 146 3.82 7.08 6.34
C ILE A 146 4.25 6.45 5.02
N PHE A 147 4.40 5.13 4.99
CA PHE A 147 4.78 4.35 3.83
C PHE A 147 3.59 4.09 2.90
N LEU A 148 3.85 4.11 1.60
CA LEU A 148 2.87 3.84 0.55
C LEU A 148 3.05 2.41 0.04
N ALA A 149 2.16 1.49 0.43
CA ALA A 149 2.33 0.06 0.18
C ALA A 149 2.43 -0.29 -1.33
N VAL A 150 1.72 0.45 -2.19
CA VAL A 150 1.73 0.24 -3.66
C VAL A 150 3.08 0.48 -4.34
N THR A 151 4.01 1.11 -3.61
CA THR A 151 5.38 1.43 -4.04
C THR A 151 6.40 0.47 -3.44
N ASP A 152 5.98 -0.73 -3.07
CA ASP A 152 6.77 -1.72 -2.34
C ASP A 152 7.38 -1.13 -1.05
N TYR A 153 6.66 -0.20 -0.42
CA TYR A 153 7.08 0.57 0.74
C TYR A 153 8.35 1.41 0.54
N GLY A 154 8.79 1.65 -0.70
CA GLY A 154 9.96 2.48 -1.00
C GLY A 154 9.69 3.99 -0.94
N LEU A 155 8.44 4.41 -1.15
CA LEU A 155 8.01 5.80 -1.09
C LEU A 155 7.08 6.07 0.10
N CYS A 156 7.21 7.28 0.63
CA CYS A 156 6.48 7.78 1.78
C CYS A 156 5.60 8.96 1.36
N LEU A 157 4.54 9.22 2.13
CA LEU A 157 3.79 10.46 2.05
C LEU A 157 4.71 11.61 2.46
N GLY A 158 5.20 12.35 1.48
CA GLY A 158 6.00 13.54 1.68
C GLY A 158 5.14 14.79 1.80
N GLY A 159 5.71 15.81 2.44
CA GLY A 159 5.18 17.17 2.46
C GLY A 159 5.26 17.82 1.08
N GLY A 160 4.57 18.95 0.92
CA GLY A 160 4.58 19.73 -0.31
C GLY A 160 5.96 20.30 -0.61
N ALA A 161 6.78 19.57 -1.36
CA ALA A 161 8.06 20.08 -1.88
C ALA A 161 7.88 21.20 -2.92
N ALA A 162 6.64 21.49 -3.35
CA ALA A 162 6.31 22.55 -4.28
C ALA A 162 5.58 23.68 -3.55
N ARG A 163 5.67 24.90 -4.11
CA ARG A 163 4.96 26.10 -3.61
C ARG A 163 3.43 25.93 -3.47
N ASP A 164 2.87 24.84 -4.01
CA ASP A 164 1.44 24.52 -3.95
C ASP A 164 0.99 23.85 -2.64
N GLY A 165 1.92 23.47 -1.75
CA GLY A 165 1.60 22.86 -0.45
C GLY A 165 0.99 21.46 -0.54
N ARG A 166 0.95 20.83 -1.71
CA ARG A 166 0.28 19.53 -1.91
C ARG A 166 1.20 18.36 -1.62
N PRO A 167 0.74 17.33 -0.89
CA PRO A 167 1.56 16.16 -0.57
C PRO A 167 1.95 15.39 -1.83
N ARG A 168 3.17 14.84 -1.80
CA ARG A 168 3.78 14.11 -2.92
C ARG A 168 4.49 12.89 -2.39
N MET A 169 4.63 11.88 -3.25
CA MET A 169 5.42 10.71 -2.91
C MET A 169 6.91 11.08 -2.87
N ALA A 170 7.59 10.74 -1.78
CA ALA A 170 9.01 11.04 -1.59
C ALA A 170 9.77 9.77 -1.13
N PRO A 171 11.09 9.67 -1.39
CA PRO A 171 11.89 8.56 -0.87
C PRO A 171 11.81 8.49 0.65
N CYS A 172 11.54 7.30 1.20
CA CYS A 172 11.52 7.10 2.66
C CYS A 172 12.90 7.17 3.32
N SER A 173 13.98 6.95 2.55
CA SER A 173 15.36 6.96 3.04
C SER A 173 15.90 8.36 3.38
N ALA A 174 15.31 9.41 2.80
CA ALA A 174 15.65 10.80 3.06
C ALA A 174 14.36 11.63 3.24
N PRO A 175 13.61 11.39 4.33
CA PRO A 175 12.28 11.93 4.49
C PRO A 175 12.33 13.44 4.72
N ARG A 176 11.74 14.18 3.80
CA ARG A 176 11.49 15.62 3.95
C ARG A 176 10.22 15.90 4.74
N GLU A 177 9.47 14.93 5.21
CA GLU A 177 8.32 15.17 6.08
C GLU A 177 8.10 13.96 6.96
N VAL A 178 7.74 14.22 8.20
CA VAL A 178 7.37 13.21 9.19
C VAL A 178 6.04 13.67 9.76
N TRP A 179 5.12 12.75 10.02
CA TRP A 179 3.76 13.10 10.39
C TRP A 179 3.46 12.70 11.83
N THR A 180 2.58 13.47 12.45
CA THR A 180 1.95 13.15 13.71
C THR A 180 0.45 13.01 13.47
N PHE A 181 -0.16 11.98 14.07
CA PHE A 181 -1.59 11.76 14.00
C PHE A 181 -2.17 11.86 15.41
N ASP A 182 -3.06 12.84 15.61
CA ASP A 182 -3.80 13.02 16.85
C ASP A 182 -5.11 12.21 16.77
N ALA A 183 -5.24 11.18 17.60
CA ALA A 183 -6.42 10.33 17.58
C ALA A 183 -7.67 10.99 18.18
N GLY A 184 -7.49 12.04 19.00
CA GLY A 184 -8.58 12.79 19.62
C GLY A 184 -9.22 13.78 18.65
N SER A 185 -8.41 14.59 17.95
CA SER A 185 -8.90 15.54 16.95
C SER A 185 -9.07 14.93 15.56
N GLY A 186 -8.35 13.85 15.25
CA GLY A 186 -8.27 13.27 13.92
C GLY A 186 -7.33 14.01 12.96
N ASP A 187 -6.54 14.96 13.47
CA ASP A 187 -5.61 15.74 12.65
C ASP A 187 -4.35 14.95 12.28
N LEU A 188 -3.94 15.10 11.02
CA LEU A 188 -2.61 14.72 10.57
C LEU A 188 -1.76 15.98 10.36
N LYS A 189 -0.67 16.11 11.14
CA LYS A 189 0.15 17.32 11.18
C LYS A 189 1.61 17.00 10.82
N PRO A 190 2.28 17.84 10.00
CA PRO A 190 3.72 17.71 9.77
C PRO A 190 4.48 18.02 11.07
N LEU A 191 5.42 17.15 11.44
CA LEU A 191 6.16 17.23 12.71
C LEU A 191 6.93 18.54 12.85
N ARG A 192 7.40 19.12 11.73
CA ARG A 192 8.17 20.38 11.73
C ARG A 192 7.30 21.64 11.60
N SER A 193 5.99 21.49 11.41
CA SER A 193 5.06 22.62 11.33
C SER A 193 3.74 22.24 12.01
N PRO A 194 3.75 22.07 13.35
CA PRO A 194 2.62 21.56 14.12
C PRO A 194 1.38 22.46 14.09
N ASP A 195 1.52 23.72 13.66
CA ASP A 195 0.41 24.66 13.48
C ASP A 195 -0.36 24.43 12.16
N LEU A 196 0.14 23.54 11.29
CA LEU A 196 -0.51 23.17 10.04
C LEU A 196 -1.15 21.78 10.17
N CYS A 197 -2.27 21.59 9.45
CA CYS A 197 -2.93 20.30 9.29
C CYS A 197 -3.01 19.94 7.81
N LEU A 198 -2.95 18.64 7.50
CA LEU A 198 -3.34 18.16 6.19
C LEU A 198 -4.86 18.24 6.06
N PHE A 199 -5.34 18.94 5.05
CA PHE A 199 -6.77 19.06 4.74
C PHE A 199 -7.07 18.63 3.30
N ALA A 200 -8.32 18.23 3.05
CA ALA A 200 -8.83 17.92 1.73
C ALA A 200 -9.83 19.00 1.31
N VAL A 201 -9.84 19.34 0.01
CA VAL A 201 -10.78 20.31 -0.56
C VAL A 201 -11.53 19.68 -1.73
N HIS A 202 -12.81 20.04 -1.87
CA HIS A 202 -13.51 19.83 -3.14
C HIS A 202 -12.95 20.83 -4.16
N ALA A 203 -12.17 20.32 -5.11
CA ALA A 203 -11.87 21.10 -6.31
C ALA A 203 -13.02 20.89 -7.29
N ALA A 204 -13.75 21.96 -7.63
CA ALA A 204 -14.63 21.92 -8.78
C ALA A 204 -13.78 21.54 -9.99
N THR A 205 -14.06 20.39 -10.60
CA THR A 205 -13.53 20.08 -11.93
C THR A 205 -14.07 21.16 -12.86
N SER A 206 -13.21 22.02 -13.39
CA SER A 206 -13.57 22.89 -14.50
C SER A 206 -14.16 21.98 -15.58
N SER A 207 -15.43 22.15 -15.87
CA SER A 207 -16.12 21.52 -16.99
C SER A 207 -15.29 21.71 -18.26
N SER A 208 -14.88 20.60 -18.89
CA SER A 208 -14.51 20.66 -20.31
C SER A 208 -15.79 20.88 -21.12
N PRO A 209 -15.77 21.69 -22.19
CA PRO A 209 -16.90 21.78 -23.09
C PRO A 209 -17.14 20.40 -23.76
N CYS A 210 -18.41 20.13 -24.06
CA CYS A 210 -18.91 18.90 -24.66
C CYS A 210 -18.16 18.48 -25.92
#